data_AF-A0A552DDY3-F1
#
_entry.id   AF-A0A552DDY3-F1
#
_cell.length_a   1.000
_cell.length_b   1.000
_cell.length_c   1.000
_cell.angle_alpha   90.00
_cell.angle_beta   90.00
_cell.angle_gamma   90.00
#
_symmetry.space_group_name_H-M   'P 1'
#
loop_
_entity.id
_entity.type
_entity.pdbx_description
1 polymer ?
#
loop_
_entity_poly.entity_id
_entity_poly.type
_entity_poly.pdbx_seq_one_letter_code
_entity_poly.pdbx_strand_id
1 'polypeptide(L)'
;MGTGTFSFDGDPGNGDFALTSLANFDFSFTFGGNTFTNADITTPLANILVRISTSGSDRFVNFGGTRGGSFGGSIDFVNASSSLSFQPDFGLRYFSGSFRGNYQGVAAASTTTVPEPATVLGLLSVAGVGLLCKGRKLEK
;
A
#
# COMPACT_ATOMS: atom_id res chain seq x y z
N MET A 1 3.06 20.88 -13.81
CA MET A 1 2.44 19.66 -13.22
C MET A 1 2.99 19.53 -11.80
N GLY A 2 2.16 19.22 -10.81
CA GLY A 2 2.65 18.83 -9.48
C GLY A 2 3.12 17.39 -9.48
N THR A 3 3.98 17.04 -8.53
CA THR A 3 4.55 15.69 -8.38
C THR A 3 4.48 15.27 -6.92
N GLY A 4 4.33 13.98 -6.66
CA GLY A 4 4.25 13.50 -5.28
C GLY A 4 4.25 11.99 -5.16
N THR A 5 4.24 11.54 -3.92
CA THR A 5 4.25 10.14 -3.51
C THR A 5 3.14 9.90 -2.50
N PHE A 6 2.57 8.70 -2.56
CA PHE A 6 1.73 8.15 -1.51
C PHE A 6 2.19 6.74 -1.21
N SER A 7 2.54 6.47 0.03
CA SER A 7 3.03 5.16 0.48
C SER A 7 2.28 4.71 1.72
N PHE A 8 2.32 3.42 1.99
CA PHE A 8 1.78 2.77 3.18
C PHE A 8 2.45 1.38 3.29
N ASP A 9 2.41 0.79 4.48
CA ASP A 9 2.98 -0.53 4.71
C ASP A 9 2.03 -1.64 4.23
N GLY A 10 2.63 -2.69 3.64
CA GLY A 10 1.91 -3.83 3.10
C GLY A 10 1.23 -3.55 1.75
N ASP A 11 0.44 -4.52 1.28
CA ASP A 11 -0.41 -4.36 0.10
C ASP A 11 -1.82 -4.89 0.43
N PRO A 12 -2.83 -4.00 0.58
CA PRO A 12 -4.20 -4.42 0.85
C PRO A 12 -4.94 -4.93 -0.40
N GLY A 13 -4.31 -4.89 -1.58
CA GLY A 13 -4.89 -5.25 -2.87
C GLY A 13 -5.57 -4.10 -3.59
N ASN A 14 -6.41 -4.42 -4.58
CA ASN A 14 -7.28 -3.43 -5.23
C ASN A 14 -8.54 -3.23 -4.37
N GLY A 15 -9.01 -1.99 -4.25
CA GLY A 15 -10.24 -1.70 -3.52
C GLY A 15 -10.29 -0.29 -2.95
N ASP A 16 -11.35 -0.04 -2.19
CA ASP A 16 -11.57 1.21 -1.45
C ASP A 16 -11.31 0.93 0.03
N PHE A 17 -10.42 1.72 0.62
CA PHE A 17 -9.98 1.54 2.00
C PHE A 17 -10.15 2.86 2.76
N ALA A 18 -10.46 2.78 4.05
CA ALA A 18 -10.34 3.96 4.90
C ALA A 18 -8.87 4.36 4.97
N LEU A 19 -8.55 5.65 4.84
CA LEU A 19 -7.14 6.11 4.94
C LEU A 19 -6.51 5.64 6.26
N THR A 20 -7.28 5.65 7.34
CA THR A 20 -6.86 5.20 8.68
C THR A 20 -6.61 3.70 8.79
N SER A 21 -7.04 2.89 7.83
CA SER A 21 -6.71 1.46 7.77
C SER A 21 -5.37 1.16 7.09
N LEU A 22 -4.78 2.15 6.41
CA LEU A 22 -3.47 2.01 5.77
C LEU A 22 -2.38 2.31 6.79
N ALA A 23 -1.62 1.27 7.18
CA ALA A 23 -0.57 1.40 8.17
C ALA A 23 0.56 2.31 7.67
N ASN A 24 1.07 3.19 8.54
CA ASN A 24 2.18 4.09 8.27
C ASN A 24 2.05 4.84 6.92
N PHE A 25 0.85 5.27 6.57
CA PHE A 25 0.67 6.00 5.33
C PHE A 25 1.45 7.31 5.36
N ASP A 26 2.10 7.64 4.24
CA ASP A 26 2.83 8.89 4.06
C ASP A 26 2.49 9.50 2.71
N PHE A 27 2.11 10.76 2.73
CA PHE A 27 1.79 11.58 1.59
C PHE A 27 2.78 12.73 1.49
N SER A 28 3.29 12.96 0.29
CA SER A 28 4.07 14.15 -0.04
C SER A 28 3.73 14.60 -1.45
N PHE A 29 3.27 15.83 -1.62
CA PHE A 29 2.97 16.38 -2.94
C PHE A 29 3.48 17.80 -3.06
N THR A 30 4.27 18.05 -4.10
CA THR A 30 4.87 19.35 -4.38
C THR A 30 4.21 20.00 -5.60
N PHE A 31 3.75 21.24 -5.40
CA PHE A 31 3.20 22.07 -6.45
C PHE A 31 3.52 23.55 -6.21
N GLY A 32 3.99 24.25 -7.25
CA GLY A 32 4.25 25.68 -7.17
C GLY A 32 5.28 26.07 -6.11
N GLY A 33 6.25 25.20 -5.83
CA GLY A 33 7.26 25.40 -4.78
C GLY A 33 6.80 25.12 -3.35
N ASN A 34 5.54 24.70 -3.16
CA ASN A 34 5.01 24.28 -1.86
C ASN A 34 4.93 22.76 -1.80
N THR A 35 5.35 22.18 -0.69
CA THR A 35 5.22 20.75 -0.40
C THR A 35 4.15 20.56 0.66
N PHE A 36 3.17 19.72 0.36
CA PHE A 36 2.08 19.33 1.25
C PHE A 36 2.33 17.91 1.73
N THR A 37 2.20 17.69 3.04
CA THR A 37 2.47 16.44 3.73
C THR A 37 1.27 16.00 4.56
N ASN A 38 1.38 14.86 5.25
CA ASN A 38 0.38 14.42 6.23
C ASN A 38 0.04 15.50 7.28
N ALA A 39 1.02 16.30 7.68
CA ALA A 39 0.84 17.36 8.68
C ALA A 39 -0.07 18.49 8.20
N ASP A 40 -0.19 18.66 6.88
CA ASP A 40 -1.00 19.72 6.27
C ASP A 40 -2.45 19.27 6.02
N ILE A 41 -2.80 18.00 6.27
CA ILE A 41 -4.16 17.48 6.04
C ILE A 41 -5.15 18.16 6.98
N THR A 42 -6.21 18.71 6.41
CA THR A 42 -7.31 19.37 7.13
C THR A 42 -8.63 18.61 7.06
N THR A 43 -8.81 17.74 6.06
CA THR A 43 -9.95 16.81 6.05
C THR A 43 -9.82 15.82 7.22
N PRO A 44 -10.86 15.61 8.05
CA PRO A 44 -10.82 14.59 9.09
C PRO A 44 -10.46 13.22 8.50
N LEU A 45 -9.42 12.55 9.03
CA LEU A 45 -8.91 11.31 8.44
C LEU A 45 -9.97 10.20 8.32
N ALA A 46 -10.92 10.17 9.25
CA ALA A 46 -12.04 9.22 9.23
C ALA A 46 -13.00 9.41 8.04
N ASN A 47 -12.96 10.56 7.37
CA ASN A 47 -13.81 10.87 6.22
C ASN A 47 -13.13 10.55 4.87
N ILE A 48 -11.85 10.18 4.89
CA ILE A 48 -11.05 9.98 3.68
C ILE A 48 -11.04 8.49 3.31
N LEU A 49 -11.43 8.21 2.08
CA LEU A 49 -11.23 6.91 1.45
C LEU A 49 -10.08 6.98 0.45
N VAL A 50 -9.39 5.87 0.28
CA VAL A 50 -8.33 5.66 -0.71
C VAL A 50 -8.76 4.53 -1.62
N ARG A 51 -8.87 4.81 -2.91
CA ARG A 51 -9.03 3.79 -3.95
C ARG A 51 -7.66 3.42 -4.48
N ILE A 52 -7.34 2.14 -4.38
CA ILE A 52 -6.15 1.55 -4.94
C ILE A 52 -6.57 0.67 -6.11
N SER A 53 -5.99 0.93 -7.28
CA SER A 53 -6.19 0.11 -8.48
C SER A 53 -4.86 -0.22 -9.14
N THR A 54 -4.83 -1.32 -9.89
CA THR A 54 -3.65 -1.76 -10.64
C THR A 54 -3.98 -1.76 -12.12
N SER A 55 -3.11 -1.17 -12.94
CA SER A 55 -3.17 -1.28 -14.39
C SER A 55 -1.77 -1.62 -14.92
N GLY A 56 -1.62 -2.83 -15.46
CA GLY A 56 -0.29 -3.37 -15.80
C GLY A 56 0.57 -3.54 -14.55
N SER A 57 1.78 -2.99 -14.56
CA SER A 57 2.70 -2.95 -13.41
C SER A 57 2.43 -1.79 -12.46
N ASP A 58 1.59 -0.83 -12.85
CA ASP A 58 1.45 0.44 -12.14
C ASP A 58 0.30 0.38 -11.14
N ARG A 59 0.54 0.95 -9.96
CA ARG A 59 -0.49 1.15 -8.93
C ARG A 59 -0.95 2.60 -8.94
N PHE A 60 -2.26 2.78 -8.91
CA PHE A 60 -2.91 4.08 -8.94
C PHE A 60 -3.62 4.31 -7.61
N VAL A 61 -3.45 5.51 -7.08
CA VAL A 61 -4.06 5.95 -5.83
C VAL A 61 -4.93 7.16 -6.11
N ASN A 62 -6.20 7.06 -5.74
CA ASN A 62 -7.16 8.15 -5.79
C ASN A 62 -7.85 8.34 -4.45
N PHE A 63 -8.22 9.58 -4.14
CA PHE A 63 -8.85 9.92 -2.87
C PHE A 63 -10.35 10.17 -3.05
N GLY A 64 -11.15 9.63 -2.13
CA GLY A 64 -12.60 9.76 -2.09
C GLY A 64 -13.10 9.92 -0.65
N GLY A 65 -14.35 9.54 -0.40
CA GLY A 65 -14.96 9.54 0.92
C GLY A 65 -16.08 10.54 1.09
N THR A 66 -16.45 10.81 2.35
CA THR A 66 -17.63 11.62 2.70
C THR A 66 -17.37 13.12 2.66
N ARG A 67 -16.14 13.53 2.33
CA ARG A 67 -15.68 14.93 2.31
C ARG A 67 -15.63 15.50 3.73
N GLY A 68 -15.28 16.77 3.89
CA GLY A 68 -15.28 17.44 5.21
C GLY A 68 -14.07 18.32 5.51
N GLY A 69 -13.14 18.44 4.56
CA GLY A 69 -12.12 19.49 4.61
C GLY A 69 -12.65 20.84 4.14
N SER A 70 -11.83 21.88 4.30
CA SER A 70 -12.20 23.28 4.07
C SER A 70 -12.51 23.64 2.61
N PHE A 71 -12.17 22.78 1.64
CA PHE A 71 -12.32 23.07 0.21
C PHE A 71 -13.28 22.12 -0.50
N GLY A 72 -13.94 21.20 0.23
CA GLY A 72 -14.96 20.32 -0.32
C GLY A 72 -14.41 19.19 -1.22
N GLY A 73 -13.09 18.99 -1.20
CA GLY A 73 -12.42 17.87 -1.82
C GLY A 73 -12.57 16.57 -1.02
N SER A 74 -12.02 15.48 -1.57
CA SER A 74 -11.88 14.21 -0.87
C SER A 74 -10.81 14.28 0.21
N ILE A 75 -9.72 14.99 -0.06
CA ILE A 75 -8.65 15.30 0.88
C ILE A 75 -8.14 16.72 0.60
N ASP A 76 -8.09 17.52 1.66
CA ASP A 76 -7.76 18.94 1.65
C ASP A 76 -6.52 19.19 2.51
N PHE A 77 -5.62 20.03 2.02
CA PHE A 77 -4.38 20.40 2.69
C PHE A 77 -4.25 21.91 2.80
N VAL A 78 -3.70 22.38 3.92
CA VAL A 78 -3.36 23.78 4.16
C VAL A 78 -1.95 23.84 4.75
N ASN A 79 -1.04 24.50 4.03
CA ASN A 79 0.31 24.79 4.50
C ASN A 79 0.51 26.31 4.49
N ALA A 80 0.59 26.94 5.67
CA ALA A 80 0.73 28.38 5.83
C ALA A 80 -0.26 29.19 4.95
N SER A 81 0.20 29.69 3.80
CA SER A 81 -0.59 30.50 2.85
C SER A 81 -1.09 29.75 1.60
N SER A 82 -0.77 28.46 1.50
CA SER A 82 -1.04 27.63 0.32
C SER A 82 -2.07 26.56 0.64
N SER A 83 -2.97 26.29 -0.31
CA SER A 83 -3.95 25.21 -0.21
C SER A 83 -3.81 24.22 -1.36
N LEU A 84 -4.14 22.97 -1.09
CA LEU A 84 -4.24 21.91 -2.08
C LEU A 84 -5.48 21.08 -1.76
N SER A 85 -6.23 20.71 -2.78
CA SER A 85 -7.41 19.87 -2.60
C SER A 85 -7.55 18.92 -3.77
N PHE A 86 -7.94 17.68 -3.47
CA PHE A 86 -8.19 16.65 -4.47
C PHE A 86 -9.69 16.54 -4.71
N GLN A 87 -10.07 16.32 -5.96
CA GLN A 87 -11.47 16.17 -6.32
C GLN A 87 -12.17 15.10 -5.47
N PRO A 88 -13.47 15.27 -5.20
CA PRO A 88 -14.28 14.22 -4.61
C PRO A 88 -14.36 12.99 -5.53
N ASP A 89 -14.95 11.92 -5.01
CA ASP A 89 -15.38 10.74 -5.79
C ASP A 89 -14.25 10.04 -6.57
N PHE A 90 -13.05 9.97 -5.98
CA PHE A 90 -11.87 9.34 -6.59
C PHE A 90 -11.42 10.01 -7.89
N GLY A 91 -11.72 11.30 -8.07
CA GLY A 91 -11.33 12.06 -9.24
C GLY A 91 -9.81 12.30 -9.36
N LEU A 92 -9.32 12.37 -10.60
CA LEU A 92 -7.89 12.48 -10.91
C LEU A 92 -7.30 13.90 -10.83
N ARG A 93 -8.07 14.89 -10.38
CA ARG A 93 -7.61 16.30 -10.41
C ARG A 93 -7.32 16.77 -9.01
N TYR A 94 -6.33 17.64 -8.92
CA TYR A 94 -6.09 18.46 -7.75
C TYR A 94 -6.30 19.93 -8.12
N PHE A 95 -6.46 20.76 -7.10
CA PHE A 95 -6.54 22.20 -7.24
C PHE A 95 -5.83 22.94 -6.12
N SER A 96 -5.26 24.09 -6.47
CA SER A 96 -4.56 24.98 -5.56
C SER A 96 -4.82 26.42 -6.01
N GLY A 97 -5.61 27.16 -5.23
CA GLY A 97 -6.18 28.44 -5.67
C GLY A 97 -6.93 28.33 -6.99
N SER A 98 -6.56 29.15 -7.98
CA SER A 98 -7.13 29.13 -9.34
C SER A 98 -6.57 28.01 -10.23
N PHE A 99 -5.49 27.34 -9.81
CA PHE A 99 -4.86 26.28 -10.61
C PHE A 99 -5.61 24.95 -10.46
N ARG A 100 -5.60 24.17 -11.55
CA ARG A 100 -6.12 22.81 -11.64
C ARG A 100 -5.08 21.96 -12.36
N GLY A 101 -4.86 20.73 -11.90
CA GLY A 101 -3.95 19.79 -12.53
C GLY A 101 -4.36 18.34 -12.29
N ASN A 102 -3.70 17.40 -12.94
CA ASN A 102 -3.94 15.98 -12.73
C ASN A 102 -2.95 15.41 -11.72
N TYR A 103 -3.45 14.56 -10.83
CA TYR A 103 -2.65 13.77 -9.90
C TYR A 103 -2.80 12.30 -10.25
N GLN A 104 -1.66 11.62 -10.24
CA GLN A 104 -1.57 10.18 -10.27
C GLN A 104 -0.62 9.78 -9.15
N GLY A 105 -1.19 9.35 -8.02
CA GLY A 105 -0.39 8.78 -6.95
C GLY A 105 0.06 7.40 -7.34
N VAL A 106 1.38 7.18 -7.35
CA VAL A 106 1.94 5.84 -7.53
C VAL A 106 2.28 5.30 -6.15
N ALA A 107 1.63 4.21 -5.76
CA ALA A 107 1.99 3.47 -4.56
C ALA A 107 3.09 2.46 -4.89
N ALA A 108 4.14 2.41 -4.07
CA ALA A 108 5.10 1.31 -4.14
C ALA A 108 4.43 0.05 -3.61
N ALA A 109 4.30 -0.99 -4.43
CA ALA A 109 3.86 -2.30 -3.94
C ALA A 109 4.95 -2.85 -3.01
N SER A 110 4.65 -3.01 -1.72
CA SER A 110 5.54 -3.73 -0.81
C SER A 110 5.63 -5.19 -1.26
N THR A 111 6.74 -5.56 -1.90
CA THR A 111 7.05 -6.96 -2.22
C THR A 111 7.40 -7.69 -0.92
N THR A 112 6.40 -8.16 -0.19
CA THR A 112 6.64 -9.18 0.82
C THR A 112 6.95 -10.47 0.08
N THR A 113 8.23 -10.78 -0.09
CA THR A 113 8.65 -12.10 -0.56
C THR A 113 8.22 -13.09 0.51
N VAL A 114 7.10 -13.79 0.28
CA VAL A 114 6.73 -14.97 1.07
C VAL A 114 7.88 -15.96 0.95
N PRO A 115 8.56 -16.36 2.04
CA PRO A 115 9.50 -17.47 1.96
C PRO A 115 8.70 -18.70 1.57
N GLU A 116 9.04 -19.32 0.44
CA GLU A 116 8.37 -20.55 0.00
C GLU A 116 8.43 -21.58 1.15
N PRO A 117 7.31 -22.23 1.50
CA PRO A 117 7.34 -23.27 2.51
C PRO A 117 8.25 -24.38 1.99
N ALA A 118 9.39 -24.57 2.68
CA ALA A 118 10.25 -25.72 2.47
C ALA A 118 9.35 -26.96 2.49
N THR A 119 9.14 -27.54 1.31
CA THR A 119 8.37 -28.76 1.14
C THR A 119 9.23 -29.88 1.73
N VAL A 120 9.17 -30.04 3.05
CA VAL A 120 9.68 -31.23 3.72
C VAL A 120 8.69 -32.34 3.38
N LEU A 121 8.96 -33.00 2.26
CA LEU A 121 8.48 -34.32 1.89
C LEU A 121 8.88 -35.33 2.97
N GLY A 122 8.24 -35.25 4.14
CA GLY A 122 8.26 -36.26 5.19
C GLY A 122 7.19 -37.31 4.91
N LEU A 123 7.34 -38.04 3.80
CA LEU A 123 6.44 -39.13 3.41
C LEU A 123 7.16 -40.48 3.56
N LEU A 124 6.58 -41.33 4.41
CA LEU A 124 6.67 -42.80 4.47
C LEU A 124 7.89 -43.47 5.13
N SER A 125 7.72 -43.75 6.43
CA SER A 125 7.80 -45.08 7.06
C SER A 125 8.56 -46.23 6.35
N VAL A 126 9.62 -46.72 6.99
CA VAL A 126 9.94 -48.16 7.05
C VAL A 126 10.14 -48.56 8.51
N ALA A 127 9.10 -49.14 9.09
CA ALA A 127 9.24 -50.06 10.21
C ALA A 127 9.73 -51.40 9.64
N GLY A 128 10.85 -51.92 10.17
CA GLY A 128 11.43 -53.20 9.75
C GLY A 128 12.31 -53.78 10.84
N VAL A 129 11.66 -54.38 11.85
CA VAL A 129 12.26 -55.28 12.83
C VAL A 129 12.77 -56.53 12.12
N GLY A 130 13.99 -57.01 12.39
CA GLY A 130 14.44 -58.30 11.83
C GLY A 130 15.90 -58.71 12.02
N LEU A 131 16.28 -58.98 13.27
CA LEU A 131 17.11 -60.14 13.68
C LEU A 131 18.29 -60.59 12.78
N LEU A 132 19.50 -60.06 13.02
CA LEU A 132 20.74 -60.67 12.51
C LEU A 132 21.17 -61.82 13.43
N CYS A 133 20.61 -63.00 13.21
CA CYS A 133 21.15 -64.25 13.74
C CYS A 133 22.35 -64.72 12.91
N LYS A 134 23.32 -65.29 13.64
CA LYS A 134 24.43 -66.16 13.21
C LYS A 134 25.69 -65.49 12.65
N GLY A 135 26.64 -65.30 13.58
CA GLY A 135 28.05 -65.44 13.27
C GLY A 135 28.35 -66.84 12.71
N ARG A 136 29.08 -66.87 11.60
CA ARG A 136 29.93 -67.98 11.20
C ARG A 136 31.34 -67.43 11.08
N LYS A 137 32.18 -67.84 12.04
CA LYS A 137 33.62 -67.64 12.00
C LYS A 137 34.21 -68.59 10.94
N LEU A 138 35.21 -68.05 10.26
CA LEU A 138 35.92 -68.55 9.10
C LEU A 138 36.47 -70.00 9.19
N GLU A 139 36.57 -70.56 8.00
CA GLU A 139 37.37 -71.70 7.55
C GLU A 139 38.86 -71.56 7.89
N LYS A 140 39.53 -72.63 8.35
CA LYS A 140 40.53 -73.43 7.61
C LYS A 140 41.25 -74.40 8.56
#